data_AF-A0A662I605-F1
#
_entry.id   AF-A0A662I605-F1
#
_cell.length_a   1.000
_cell.length_b   1.000
_cell.length_c   1.000
_cell.angle_alpha   90.00
_cell.angle_beta   90.00
_cell.angle_gamma   90.00
#
_symmetry.space_group_name_H-M   'P 1'
#
loop_
_entity.id
_entity.type
_entity.pdbx_description
1 polymer ?
#
loop_
_entity_poly.entity_id
_entity_poly.type
_entity_poly.pdbx_seq_one_letter_code
_entity_poly.pdbx_strand_id
1 'polypeptide(L)'
;MRGVSDPVLRAAKAYQPLAEAEWARLLVSYALGLDLAGYVEGLAANITSSWSGAEGLAQAFYLAGAEEALRLAQELWEGDVEASLYCLALAHAYTVAAEAWAKSGSDLLLGEVGERAGELVAEAGHTWSYASLILGEMELNSLRLRAAGVAYQLAKSALARGEALRALMHAVRGLSLAEAALDEAVIKAAGAVKAERLCNYARKLALRSLPRQPPALLLLLLKLGESSSDLPLKLLAYRYAYNAARAAPALPARKLGGGETAVSFSLEAWASWLAAVALAAFLALCALAAAPKRALNKG
;
A
#
# COMPACT_ATOMS: atom_id res chain seq x y z
N MET A 1 -11.77 -30.35 -4.84
CA MET A 1 -12.71 -29.23 -4.62
C MET A 1 -12.22 -28.02 -5.40
N ARG A 2 -12.95 -27.62 -6.45
CA ARG A 2 -12.61 -26.49 -7.33
C ARG A 2 -13.21 -25.20 -6.77
N GLY A 3 -12.44 -24.13 -6.73
CA GLY A 3 -12.89 -22.85 -7.31
C GLY A 3 -13.38 -21.71 -6.43
N VAL A 4 -13.45 -21.83 -5.09
CA VAL A 4 -13.67 -20.62 -4.26
C VAL A 4 -12.31 -20.11 -3.81
N SER A 5 -11.77 -19.12 -4.50
CA SER A 5 -10.57 -18.41 -4.05
C SER A 5 -10.76 -17.91 -2.62
N ASP A 6 -9.80 -18.23 -1.75
CA ASP A 6 -9.74 -17.81 -0.34
C ASP A 6 -10.21 -16.34 -0.22
N PRO A 7 -11.28 -16.05 0.55
CA PRO A 7 -11.80 -14.69 0.72
C PRO A 7 -10.73 -13.70 1.20
N VAL A 8 -9.76 -14.16 1.99
CA VAL A 8 -8.61 -13.37 2.44
C VAL A 8 -7.72 -13.02 1.24
N LEU A 9 -7.46 -13.98 0.36
CA LEU A 9 -6.68 -13.74 -0.85
C LEU A 9 -7.37 -12.76 -1.82
N ARG A 10 -8.70 -12.84 -1.94
CA ARG A 10 -9.47 -11.87 -2.74
C ARG A 10 -9.35 -10.47 -2.16
N ALA A 11 -9.54 -10.33 -0.85
CA ALA A 11 -9.39 -9.04 -0.16
C ALA A 11 -7.96 -8.47 -0.31
N ALA A 12 -6.93 -9.30 -0.15
CA ALA A 12 -5.53 -8.88 -0.26
C ALA A 12 -5.16 -8.36 -1.66
N LYS A 13 -5.80 -8.91 -2.71
CA LYS A 13 -5.48 -8.57 -4.11
C LYS A 13 -6.34 -7.46 -4.69
N ALA A 14 -7.46 -7.09 -4.09
CA ALA A 14 -8.45 -6.34 -4.86
C ALA A 14 -8.14 -4.84 -5.05
N TYR A 15 -7.17 -4.28 -4.32
CA TYR A 15 -6.67 -2.94 -4.63
C TYR A 15 -5.93 -2.90 -5.98
N GLN A 16 -5.36 -4.03 -6.44
CA GLN A 16 -4.54 -4.08 -7.64
C GLN A 16 -5.37 -3.90 -8.93
N PRO A 17 -6.46 -4.65 -9.17
CA PRO A 17 -7.34 -4.40 -10.32
C PRO A 17 -7.95 -2.99 -10.32
N LEU A 18 -8.22 -2.43 -9.14
CA LEU A 18 -8.71 -1.05 -9.01
C LEU A 18 -7.64 -0.05 -9.47
N ALA A 19 -6.39 -0.21 -9.02
CA ALA A 19 -5.27 0.62 -9.45
C ALA A 19 -5.01 0.49 -10.96
N GLU A 20 -5.07 -0.72 -11.53
CA GLU A 20 -4.87 -0.94 -12.97
C GLU A 20 -5.97 -0.26 -13.81
N ALA A 21 -7.24 -0.39 -13.39
CA ALA A 21 -8.36 0.24 -14.05
C ALA A 21 -8.29 1.78 -13.97
N GLU A 22 -7.95 2.31 -12.80
CA GLU A 22 -7.81 3.75 -12.60
C GLU A 22 -6.60 4.33 -13.34
N TRP A 23 -5.51 3.57 -13.43
CA TRP A 23 -4.33 3.95 -14.21
C TRP A 23 -4.67 4.07 -15.70
N ALA A 24 -5.41 3.10 -16.27
CA ALA A 24 -5.88 3.19 -17.64
C ALA A 24 -6.75 4.43 -17.88
N ARG A 25 -7.65 4.75 -16.94
CA ARG A 25 -8.49 5.97 -17.00
C ARG A 25 -7.64 7.24 -16.99
N LEU A 26 -6.63 7.30 -16.14
CA LEU A 26 -5.73 8.45 -15.99
C LEU A 26 -4.84 8.63 -17.22
N LEU A 27 -4.29 7.54 -17.79
CA LEU A 27 -3.54 7.58 -19.05
C LEU A 27 -4.37 8.14 -20.19
N VAL A 28 -5.62 7.70 -20.31
CA VAL A 28 -6.53 8.23 -21.33
C VAL A 28 -6.85 9.70 -21.09
N SER A 29 -7.15 10.08 -19.85
CA SER A 29 -7.44 11.48 -19.50
C SER A 29 -6.27 12.41 -19.84
N TYR A 30 -5.06 11.97 -19.52
CA TYR A 30 -3.83 12.66 -19.88
C TYR A 30 -3.63 12.76 -21.39
N ALA A 31 -3.80 11.66 -22.13
CA ALA A 31 -3.67 11.65 -23.60
C ALA A 31 -4.66 12.58 -24.31
N LEU A 32 -5.82 12.84 -23.70
CA LEU A 32 -6.84 13.77 -24.20
C LEU A 32 -6.59 15.22 -23.77
N GLY A 33 -5.55 15.51 -22.99
CA GLY A 33 -5.25 16.84 -22.48
C GLY A 33 -6.26 17.33 -21.44
N LEU A 34 -6.95 16.42 -20.73
CA LEU A 34 -7.86 16.80 -19.65
C LEU A 34 -7.06 17.28 -18.45
N ASP A 35 -7.55 18.35 -17.80
CA ASP A 35 -6.94 18.85 -16.56
C ASP A 35 -7.17 17.87 -15.41
N LEU A 36 -6.07 17.41 -14.80
CA LEU A 36 -6.06 16.49 -13.66
C LEU A 36 -5.93 17.23 -12.32
N ALA A 37 -5.75 18.55 -12.29
CA ALA A 37 -5.51 19.30 -11.06
C ALA A 37 -6.63 19.09 -10.03
N GLY A 38 -7.90 19.25 -10.45
CA GLY A 38 -9.05 19.03 -9.56
C GLY A 38 -9.16 17.58 -9.04
N TYR A 39 -8.74 16.59 -9.83
CA TYR A 39 -8.68 15.19 -9.39
C TYR A 39 -7.62 14.99 -8.30
N VAL A 40 -6.42 15.54 -8.51
CA VAL A 40 -5.31 15.45 -7.54
C VAL A 40 -5.64 16.18 -6.24
N GLU A 41 -6.22 17.38 -6.32
CA GLU A 41 -6.66 18.15 -5.15
C GLU A 41 -7.76 17.42 -4.37
N GLY A 42 -8.75 16.87 -5.06
CA GLY A 42 -9.81 16.08 -4.43
C GLY A 42 -9.28 14.84 -3.73
N LEU A 43 -8.31 14.14 -4.34
CA LEU A 43 -7.66 12.97 -3.74
C LEU A 43 -6.84 13.36 -2.50
N ALA A 44 -6.06 14.44 -2.57
CA ALA A 44 -5.28 14.95 -1.44
C ALA A 44 -6.17 15.36 -0.26
N ALA A 45 -7.28 16.04 -0.54
CA ALA A 45 -8.27 16.44 0.47
C ALA A 45 -8.89 15.20 1.13
N ASN A 46 -9.28 14.19 0.35
CA ASN A 46 -9.88 12.96 0.88
C ASN A 46 -8.91 12.15 1.77
N ILE A 47 -7.64 12.03 1.36
CA ILE A 47 -6.60 11.38 2.18
C ILE A 47 -6.44 12.13 3.51
N THR A 48 -6.37 13.46 3.45
CA THR A 48 -6.20 14.30 4.64
C THR A 48 -7.39 14.18 5.60
N SER A 49 -8.62 14.24 5.09
CA SER A 49 -9.81 14.06 5.92
C SER A 49 -9.88 12.66 6.53
N SER A 50 -9.52 11.62 5.76
CA SER A 50 -9.56 10.23 6.22
C SER A 50 -8.62 9.93 7.39
N TRP A 51 -7.49 10.64 7.49
CA TRP A 51 -6.57 10.52 8.63
C TRP A 51 -7.19 10.95 9.97
N SER A 52 -8.11 11.93 9.95
CA SER A 52 -8.74 12.45 11.18
C SER A 52 -9.64 11.43 11.88
N GLY A 53 -10.17 10.45 11.13
CA GLY A 53 -11.01 9.35 11.63
C GLY A 53 -10.32 7.98 11.57
N ALA A 54 -8.99 7.94 11.49
CA ALA A 54 -8.26 6.68 11.38
C ALA A 54 -8.09 6.00 12.74
N GLU A 55 -8.71 4.83 12.91
CA GLU A 55 -8.69 4.09 14.19
C GLU A 55 -8.10 2.67 14.07
N GLY A 56 -8.05 2.11 12.86
CA GLY A 56 -7.57 0.74 12.62
C GLY A 56 -6.20 0.67 11.95
N LEU A 57 -5.41 -0.39 12.24
CA LEU A 57 -4.12 -0.63 11.55
C LEU A 57 -4.27 -0.77 10.05
N ALA A 58 -5.26 -1.56 9.61
CA ALA A 58 -5.47 -1.82 8.20
C ALA A 58 -5.80 -0.51 7.46
N GLN A 59 -6.76 0.25 7.99
CA GLN A 59 -7.11 1.58 7.49
C GLN A 59 -5.87 2.49 7.43
N ALA A 60 -5.14 2.63 8.53
CA ALA A 60 -3.99 3.51 8.61
C ALA A 60 -2.83 3.08 7.70
N PHE A 61 -2.60 1.77 7.51
CA PHE A 61 -1.61 1.23 6.59
C PHE A 61 -1.94 1.60 5.13
N TYR A 62 -3.21 1.49 4.74
CA TYR A 62 -3.66 1.89 3.41
C TYR A 62 -3.64 3.41 3.24
N LEU A 63 -4.04 4.21 4.24
CA LEU A 63 -3.90 5.67 4.18
C LEU A 63 -2.45 6.12 4.04
N ALA A 64 -1.52 5.45 4.74
CA ALA A 64 -0.10 5.72 4.59
C ALA A 64 0.37 5.40 3.16
N GLY A 65 -0.09 4.30 2.58
CA GLY A 65 0.18 3.97 1.17
C GLY A 65 -0.41 4.98 0.19
N ALA A 66 -1.61 5.49 0.46
CA ALA A 66 -2.26 6.48 -0.38
C ALA A 66 -1.48 7.80 -0.41
N GLU A 67 -1.08 8.28 0.76
CA GLU A 67 -0.30 9.51 0.89
C GLU A 67 1.11 9.38 0.29
N GLU A 68 1.79 8.26 0.54
CA GLU A 68 3.08 7.94 -0.08
C GLU A 68 2.98 7.95 -1.61
N ALA A 69 2.00 7.24 -2.17
CA ALA A 69 1.83 7.14 -3.61
C ALA A 69 1.46 8.49 -4.26
N LEU A 70 0.61 9.29 -3.60
CA LEU A 70 0.28 10.65 -4.06
C LEU A 70 1.52 11.53 -4.11
N ARG A 71 2.38 11.46 -3.07
CA ARG A 71 3.57 12.30 -2.99
C ARG A 71 4.65 11.86 -3.98
N LEU A 72 4.80 10.55 -4.17
CA LEU A 72 5.67 9.99 -5.20
C LEU A 72 5.19 10.35 -6.61
N ALA A 73 3.87 10.36 -6.86
CA ALA A 73 3.33 10.79 -8.15
C ALA A 73 3.76 12.23 -8.48
N GLN A 74 3.67 13.14 -7.51
CA GLN A 74 4.06 14.53 -7.71
C GLN A 74 5.55 14.69 -8.01
N GLU A 75 6.43 13.89 -7.37
CA GLU A 75 7.87 13.89 -7.69
C GLU A 75 8.19 13.31 -9.08
N LEU A 76 7.34 12.43 -9.60
CA LEU A 76 7.56 11.77 -10.89
C LEU A 76 6.97 12.55 -12.07
N TRP A 77 6.09 13.52 -11.84
CA TRP A 77 5.32 14.18 -12.88
C TRP A 77 6.19 14.75 -14.02
N GLU A 78 7.33 15.35 -13.70
CA GLU A 78 8.20 15.96 -14.72
C GLU A 78 9.14 14.97 -15.41
N GLY A 79 9.47 13.84 -14.76
CA GLY A 79 10.48 12.89 -15.24
C GLY A 79 9.93 11.60 -15.83
N ASP A 80 8.80 11.13 -15.31
CA ASP A 80 8.14 9.88 -15.70
C ASP A 80 6.63 10.01 -15.45
N VAL A 81 5.94 10.62 -16.42
CA VAL A 81 4.50 10.88 -16.34
C VAL A 81 3.71 9.58 -16.22
N GLU A 82 4.12 8.51 -16.90
CA GLU A 82 3.41 7.24 -16.87
C GLU A 82 3.47 6.61 -15.47
N ALA A 83 4.66 6.57 -14.85
CA ALA A 83 4.81 6.12 -13.47
C ALA A 83 4.11 7.06 -12.48
N SER A 84 4.08 8.37 -12.74
CA SER A 84 3.33 9.34 -11.95
C SER A 84 1.83 9.03 -11.97
N LEU A 85 1.24 8.81 -13.14
CA LEU A 85 -0.18 8.45 -13.30
C LEU A 85 -0.50 7.11 -12.62
N TYR A 86 0.42 6.14 -12.68
CA TYR A 86 0.26 4.88 -11.95
C TYR A 86 0.28 5.09 -10.42
N CYS A 87 1.16 5.96 -9.92
CA CYS A 87 1.19 6.32 -8.51
C CYS A 87 -0.09 7.06 -8.07
N LEU A 88 -0.68 7.91 -8.91
CA LEU A 88 -2.00 8.51 -8.66
C LEU A 88 -3.11 7.45 -8.59
N ALA A 89 -3.07 6.44 -9.45
CA ALA A 89 -4.03 5.34 -9.44
C ALA A 89 -3.89 4.48 -8.17
N LEU A 90 -2.65 4.18 -7.75
CA LEU A 90 -2.38 3.51 -6.48
C LEU A 90 -2.88 4.34 -5.29
N ALA A 91 -2.65 5.65 -5.30
CA ALA A 91 -3.13 6.53 -4.26
C ALA A 91 -4.64 6.46 -4.11
N HIS A 92 -5.38 6.52 -5.22
CA HIS A 92 -6.83 6.34 -5.23
C HIS A 92 -7.26 4.96 -4.70
N ALA A 93 -6.65 3.88 -5.20
CA ALA A 93 -7.00 2.53 -4.80
C ALA A 93 -6.77 2.28 -3.31
N TYR A 94 -5.68 2.83 -2.76
CA TYR A 94 -5.39 2.76 -1.33
C TYR A 94 -6.36 3.60 -0.48
N THR A 95 -6.77 4.78 -0.94
CA THR A 95 -7.81 5.56 -0.23
C THR A 95 -9.13 4.80 -0.15
N VAL A 96 -9.57 4.20 -1.26
CA VAL A 96 -10.76 3.33 -1.30
C VAL A 96 -10.62 2.15 -0.33
N ALA A 97 -9.46 1.48 -0.33
CA ALA A 97 -9.21 0.37 0.57
C ALA A 97 -9.30 0.82 2.04
N ALA A 98 -8.71 1.97 2.38
CA ALA A 98 -8.78 2.52 3.73
C ALA A 98 -10.22 2.83 4.17
N GLU A 99 -11.02 3.48 3.32
CA GLU A 99 -12.43 3.77 3.61
C GLU A 99 -13.25 2.50 3.89
N ALA A 100 -12.94 1.41 3.18
CA ALA A 100 -13.61 0.15 3.43
C ALA A 100 -13.21 -0.48 4.76
N TRP A 101 -11.92 -0.38 5.14
CA TRP A 101 -11.45 -0.84 6.45
C TRP A 101 -12.03 -0.02 7.61
N ALA A 102 -12.29 1.27 7.40
CA ALA A 102 -12.98 2.09 8.39
C ALA A 102 -14.38 1.55 8.73
N LYS A 103 -15.10 1.03 7.73
CA LYS A 103 -16.45 0.49 7.89
C LYS A 103 -16.51 -0.87 8.59
N SER A 104 -15.41 -1.63 8.62
CA SER A 104 -15.36 -2.97 9.22
C SER A 104 -15.14 -2.99 10.74
N GLY A 105 -14.96 -1.83 11.39
CA GLY A 105 -14.70 -1.72 12.82
C GLY A 105 -13.20 -1.73 13.17
N SER A 106 -12.84 -1.18 14.34
CA SER A 106 -11.46 -0.97 14.76
C SER A 106 -10.84 -2.17 15.47
N ASP A 107 -9.59 -2.48 15.09
CA ASP A 107 -8.77 -3.55 15.66
C ASP A 107 -7.75 -3.05 16.70
N LEU A 108 -7.69 -1.76 17.03
CA LEU A 108 -6.60 -1.22 17.86
C LEU A 108 -7.00 -0.42 19.10
N LEU A 109 -6.25 -0.65 20.19
CA LEU A 109 -6.14 0.24 21.33
C LEU A 109 -4.87 1.09 21.16
N LEU A 110 -5.04 2.40 20.97
CA LEU A 110 -4.01 3.39 20.59
C LEU A 110 -2.99 3.73 21.70
N GLY A 111 -3.12 3.15 22.90
CA GLY A 111 -2.39 3.57 24.10
C GLY A 111 -0.87 3.38 24.07
N GLU A 112 -0.35 2.46 23.25
CA GLU A 112 1.09 2.09 23.21
C GLU A 112 1.81 2.57 21.93
N VAL A 113 1.14 3.36 21.08
CA VAL A 113 1.63 3.68 19.72
C VAL A 113 2.77 4.72 19.71
N GLY A 114 2.85 5.58 20.72
CA GLY A 114 3.77 6.73 20.77
C GLY A 114 5.26 6.34 20.81
N GLU A 115 5.68 5.54 21.79
CA GLU A 115 7.09 5.12 21.91
C GLU A 115 7.52 4.27 20.71
N ARG A 116 6.63 3.38 20.24
CA ARG A 116 6.90 2.51 19.11
C ARG A 116 7.05 3.27 17.78
N ALA A 117 6.32 4.37 17.61
CA ALA A 117 6.44 5.22 16.44
C ALA A 117 7.84 5.84 16.36
N GLY A 118 8.38 6.34 17.48
CA GLY A 118 9.73 6.92 17.52
C GLY A 118 10.81 5.92 17.12
N GLU A 119 10.77 4.71 17.68
CA GLU A 119 11.73 3.63 17.36
C GLU A 119 11.70 3.25 15.88
N LEU A 120 10.51 3.00 15.32
CA LEU A 120 10.40 2.59 13.91
C LEU A 120 10.72 3.72 12.94
N VAL A 121 10.43 4.98 13.27
CA VAL A 121 10.83 6.13 12.44
C VAL A 121 12.35 6.22 12.36
N ALA A 122 13.06 6.03 13.48
CA ALA A 122 14.52 6.01 13.51
C ALA A 122 15.08 4.85 12.68
N GLU A 123 14.54 3.64 12.85
CA GLU A 123 14.96 2.46 12.08
C GLU A 123 14.71 2.61 10.58
N ALA A 124 13.55 3.17 10.19
CA ALA A 124 13.26 3.49 8.80
C ALA A 124 14.26 4.48 8.22
N GLY A 125 14.63 5.52 8.97
CA GLY A 125 15.63 6.50 8.56
C GLY A 125 17.02 5.89 8.38
N HIS A 126 17.47 5.07 9.33
CA HIS A 126 18.75 4.36 9.23
C HIS A 126 18.79 3.40 8.04
N THR A 127 17.73 2.62 7.86
CA THR A 127 17.64 1.64 6.77
C THR A 127 17.57 2.31 5.41
N TRP A 128 16.78 3.37 5.27
CA TRP A 128 16.73 4.16 4.04
C TRP A 128 18.10 4.80 3.71
N SER A 129 18.77 5.38 4.71
CA SER A 129 20.10 5.97 4.51
C SER A 129 21.12 4.93 4.06
N TYR A 130 21.14 3.76 4.70
CA TYR A 130 22.05 2.68 4.34
C TYR A 130 21.73 2.07 2.97
N ALA A 131 20.45 1.85 2.68
CA ALA A 131 20.00 1.36 1.37
C ALA A 131 20.37 2.35 0.25
N SER A 132 20.25 3.65 0.50
CA SER A 132 20.64 4.70 -0.46
C SER A 132 22.13 4.67 -0.76
N LEU A 133 22.98 4.46 0.24
CA LEU A 133 24.42 4.31 0.04
C LEU A 133 24.74 3.08 -0.79
N ILE A 134 24.23 1.90 -0.42
CA ILE A 134 24.52 0.66 -1.17
C ILE A 134 24.03 0.76 -2.61
N LEU A 135 22.78 1.16 -2.83
CA LEU A 135 22.22 1.21 -4.17
C LEU A 135 22.91 2.29 -5.01
N GLY A 136 23.36 3.38 -4.39
CA GLY A 136 24.19 4.41 -5.03
C GLY A 136 25.54 3.86 -5.50
N GLU A 137 26.26 3.14 -4.65
CA GLU A 137 27.53 2.47 -5.01
C GLU A 137 27.35 1.38 -6.08
N MET A 138 26.17 0.77 -6.16
CA MET A 138 25.81 -0.19 -7.20
C MET A 138 25.26 0.46 -8.48
N GLU A 139 25.13 1.79 -8.52
CA GLU A 139 24.51 2.56 -9.61
C GLU A 139 23.08 2.08 -9.95
N LEU A 140 22.35 1.60 -8.94
CA LEU A 140 21.00 1.06 -9.09
C LEU A 140 19.93 2.10 -8.75
N ASN A 141 19.24 2.58 -9.78
CA ASN A 141 18.01 3.35 -9.62
C ASN A 141 16.85 2.43 -9.20
N SER A 142 16.25 2.72 -8.04
CA SER A 142 15.11 1.96 -7.50
C SER A 142 13.95 2.88 -7.14
N LEU A 143 12.81 2.66 -7.80
CA LEU A 143 11.55 3.33 -7.47
C LEU A 143 11.11 3.02 -6.03
N ARG A 144 11.38 1.80 -5.54
CA ARG A 144 11.06 1.42 -4.15
C ARG A 144 11.91 2.17 -3.13
N LEU A 145 13.19 2.43 -3.44
CA LEU A 145 14.03 3.25 -2.58
C LEU A 145 13.55 4.71 -2.53
N ARG A 146 13.09 5.25 -3.67
CA ARG A 146 12.45 6.58 -3.71
C ARG A 146 11.19 6.62 -2.86
N ALA A 147 10.30 5.63 -3.02
CA ALA A 147 9.10 5.48 -2.21
C ALA A 147 9.41 5.36 -0.71
N ALA A 148 10.47 4.61 -0.36
CA ALA A 148 10.95 4.50 1.01
C ALA A 148 11.38 5.85 1.60
N GLY A 149 12.07 6.67 0.80
CA GLY A 149 12.45 8.03 1.17
C GLY A 149 11.24 8.92 1.43
N VAL A 150 10.25 8.89 0.53
CA VAL A 150 8.97 9.61 0.69
C VAL A 150 8.27 9.19 1.99
N ALA A 151 8.07 7.88 2.19
CA ALA A 151 7.43 7.34 3.39
C ALA A 151 8.18 7.73 4.67
N TYR A 152 9.51 7.68 4.68
CA TYR A 152 10.31 8.12 5.82
C TYR A 152 10.12 9.61 6.14
N GLN A 153 10.13 10.50 5.12
CA GLN A 153 9.90 11.93 5.35
C GLN A 153 8.49 12.21 5.89
N LEU A 154 7.49 11.49 5.38
CA LEU A 154 6.11 11.57 5.90
C LEU A 154 6.03 11.06 7.35
N ALA A 155 6.74 9.98 7.67
CA ALA A 155 6.80 9.42 9.02
C ALA A 155 7.43 10.43 10.01
N LYS A 156 8.56 11.03 9.62
CA LYS A 156 9.26 12.06 10.40
C LYS A 156 8.39 13.30 10.62
N SER A 157 7.70 13.77 9.58
CA SER A 157 6.80 14.93 9.67
C SER A 157 5.62 14.64 10.60
N ALA A 158 4.97 13.48 10.46
CA ALA A 158 3.87 13.07 11.32
C ALA A 158 4.30 12.93 12.79
N LEU A 159 5.49 12.38 13.05
CA LEU A 159 6.03 12.25 14.40
C LEU A 159 6.25 13.63 15.04
N ALA A 160 6.81 14.58 14.29
CA ALA A 160 7.01 15.95 14.76
C ALA A 160 5.69 16.69 15.07
N ARG A 161 4.58 16.31 14.41
CA ARG A 161 3.23 16.82 14.69
C ARG A 161 2.48 16.06 15.80
N GLY A 162 3.09 15.03 16.40
CA GLY A 162 2.45 14.19 17.41
C GLY A 162 1.42 13.20 16.85
N GLU A 163 1.39 12.98 15.54
CA GLU A 163 0.45 12.05 14.86
C GLU A 163 1.00 10.62 14.91
N ALA A 164 1.02 10.00 16.10
CA ALA A 164 1.74 8.75 16.35
C ALA A 164 1.34 7.58 15.43
N LEU A 165 0.05 7.38 15.17
CA LEU A 165 -0.42 6.30 14.29
C LEU A 165 0.03 6.51 12.83
N ARG A 166 -0.10 7.73 12.33
CA ARG A 166 0.34 8.10 10.98
C ARG A 166 1.86 7.95 10.84
N ALA A 167 2.61 8.41 11.84
CA ALA A 167 4.05 8.25 11.91
C ALA A 167 4.46 6.77 11.90
N LEU A 168 3.81 5.95 12.73
CA LEU A 168 4.06 4.51 12.81
C LEU A 168 3.82 3.81 11.46
N MET A 169 2.69 4.07 10.81
CA MET A 169 2.35 3.41 9.54
C MET A 169 3.28 3.84 8.41
N HIS A 170 3.61 5.12 8.32
CA HIS A 170 4.62 5.59 7.35
C HIS A 170 6.01 5.01 7.64
N ALA A 171 6.39 4.85 8.90
CA ALA A 171 7.66 4.21 9.27
C ALA A 171 7.69 2.73 8.88
N VAL A 172 6.61 1.97 9.15
CA VAL A 172 6.46 0.58 8.69
C VAL A 172 6.64 0.49 7.18
N ARG A 173 6.02 1.42 6.43
CA ARG A 173 6.13 1.45 4.98
C ARG A 173 7.54 1.78 4.51
N GLY A 174 8.14 2.85 5.03
CA GLY A 174 9.48 3.29 4.69
C GLY A 174 10.53 2.22 4.97
N LEU A 175 10.48 1.59 6.14
CA LEU A 175 11.37 0.49 6.51
C LEU A 175 11.21 -0.69 5.53
N SER A 176 9.99 -1.14 5.30
CA SER A 176 9.71 -2.31 4.44
C SER A 176 10.12 -2.08 2.99
N LEU A 177 9.92 -0.86 2.47
CA LEU A 177 10.32 -0.49 1.10
C LEU A 177 11.84 -0.39 0.96
N ALA A 178 12.54 0.14 1.97
CA ALA A 178 14.00 0.21 1.97
C ALA A 178 14.62 -1.20 2.01
N GLU A 179 14.11 -2.08 2.88
CA GLU A 179 14.53 -3.49 2.94
C GLU A 179 14.24 -4.22 1.61
N ALA A 180 13.06 -4.00 1.01
CA ALA A 180 12.71 -4.61 -0.26
C ALA A 180 13.60 -4.10 -1.42
N ALA A 181 13.99 -2.83 -1.42
CA ALA A 181 14.93 -2.29 -2.40
C ALA A 181 16.32 -2.95 -2.29
N LEU A 182 16.79 -3.24 -1.07
CA LEU A 182 18.00 -4.02 -0.84
C LEU A 182 17.84 -5.47 -1.29
N ASP A 183 16.72 -6.11 -0.96
CA ASP A 183 16.43 -7.47 -1.38
C ASP A 183 16.45 -7.58 -2.92
N GLU A 184 15.92 -6.59 -3.65
CA GLU A 184 15.97 -6.50 -5.10
C GLU A 184 17.38 -6.37 -5.67
N ALA A 185 18.23 -5.55 -5.06
CA ALA A 185 19.63 -5.44 -5.45
C ALA A 185 20.34 -6.80 -5.30
N VAL A 186 20.06 -7.53 -4.21
CA VAL A 186 20.60 -8.88 -3.99
C VAL A 186 20.06 -9.87 -5.03
N ILE A 187 18.78 -9.83 -5.37
CA ILE A 187 18.20 -10.69 -6.40
C ILE A 187 18.86 -10.43 -7.75
N LYS A 188 19.01 -9.15 -8.15
CA LYS A 188 19.68 -8.77 -9.39
C LYS A 188 21.12 -9.28 -9.46
N ALA A 189 21.87 -9.17 -8.35
CA ALA A 189 23.26 -9.60 -8.30
C ALA A 189 23.44 -11.12 -8.22
N ALA A 190 22.51 -11.84 -7.57
CA ALA A 190 22.77 -13.17 -7.06
C ALA A 190 21.83 -14.27 -7.61
N GLY A 191 20.80 -13.89 -8.36
CA GLY A 191 19.93 -14.78 -9.12
C GLY A 191 18.78 -15.43 -8.31
N ALA A 192 17.92 -16.15 -9.04
CA ALA A 192 16.64 -16.67 -8.55
C ALA A 192 16.75 -17.63 -7.34
N VAL A 193 17.77 -18.48 -7.28
CA VAL A 193 17.96 -19.44 -6.16
C VAL A 193 18.17 -18.72 -4.83
N LYS A 194 18.89 -17.58 -4.83
CA LYS A 194 19.06 -16.76 -3.63
C LYS A 194 17.80 -15.95 -3.32
N ALA A 195 17.05 -15.53 -4.34
CA ALA A 195 15.75 -14.88 -4.17
C ALA A 195 14.74 -15.75 -3.41
N GLU A 196 14.66 -17.04 -3.73
CA GLU A 196 13.77 -17.97 -3.02
C GLU A 196 14.18 -18.19 -1.56
N ARG A 197 15.49 -18.27 -1.29
CA ARG A 197 16.01 -18.35 0.08
C ARG A 197 15.67 -17.10 0.89
N LEU A 198 15.82 -15.91 0.28
CA LEU A 198 15.42 -14.64 0.88
C LEU A 198 13.91 -14.62 1.17
N CYS A 199 13.08 -15.06 0.21
CA CYS A 199 11.63 -15.15 0.41
C CYS A 199 11.28 -16.06 1.61
N ASN A 200 11.93 -17.22 1.70
CA ASN A 200 11.72 -18.16 2.80
C ASN A 200 12.18 -17.58 4.15
N TYR A 201 13.27 -16.83 4.15
CA TYR A 201 13.77 -16.16 5.34
C TYR A 201 12.81 -15.05 5.80
N ALA A 202 12.42 -14.15 4.89
CA ALA A 202 11.46 -13.06 5.16
C ALA A 202 10.12 -13.60 5.67
N ARG A 203 9.61 -14.69 5.05
CA ARG A 203 8.39 -15.37 5.54
C ARG A 203 8.55 -15.89 6.97
N LYS A 204 9.67 -16.54 7.28
CA LYS A 204 9.93 -17.07 8.64
C LYS A 204 10.03 -15.94 9.67
N LEU A 205 10.65 -14.81 9.32
CA LEU A 205 10.69 -13.63 10.17
C LEU A 205 9.28 -13.11 10.46
N ALA A 206 8.48 -12.88 9.40
CA ALA A 206 7.11 -12.40 9.55
C ALA A 206 6.26 -13.31 10.44
N LEU A 207 6.32 -14.64 10.22
CA LEU A 207 5.56 -15.61 11.02
C LEU A 207 5.98 -15.64 12.50
N ARG A 208 7.27 -15.48 12.79
CA ARG A 208 7.80 -15.45 14.16
C ARG A 208 7.40 -14.18 14.91
N SER A 209 7.16 -13.10 14.19
CA SER A 209 6.77 -11.82 14.76
C SER A 209 5.26 -11.67 14.94
N LEU A 210 4.45 -12.63 14.49
CA LEU A 210 3.01 -12.58 14.66
C LEU A 210 2.62 -12.61 16.14
N PRO A 211 1.72 -11.73 16.59
CA PRO A 211 1.12 -11.85 17.91
C PRO A 211 0.21 -13.09 17.97
N ARG A 212 -0.12 -13.56 19.18
CA ARG A 212 -0.98 -14.73 19.39
C ARG A 212 -2.35 -14.61 18.69
N GLN A 213 -2.86 -13.39 18.57
CA GLN A 213 -4.06 -13.05 17.82
C GLN A 213 -3.69 -12.02 16.75
N PRO A 214 -3.31 -12.45 15.53
CA PRO A 214 -2.84 -11.54 14.48
C PRO A 214 -3.99 -10.69 13.91
N PRO A 215 -3.82 -9.37 13.80
CA PRO A 215 -4.75 -8.50 13.06
C PRO A 215 -4.96 -8.97 11.62
N ALA A 216 -6.14 -8.70 11.06
CA ALA A 216 -6.51 -9.13 9.70
C ALA A 216 -5.49 -8.65 8.65
N LEU A 217 -4.95 -7.44 8.81
CA LEU A 217 -3.90 -6.88 7.94
C LEU A 217 -2.69 -7.82 7.81
N LEU A 218 -2.19 -8.39 8.91
CA LEU A 218 -0.99 -9.23 8.88
C LEU A 218 -1.24 -10.53 8.11
N LEU A 219 -2.43 -11.12 8.29
CA LEU A 219 -2.84 -12.31 7.57
C LEU A 219 -2.98 -12.04 6.07
N LEU A 220 -3.54 -10.88 5.70
CA LEU A 220 -3.67 -10.44 4.31
C LEU A 220 -2.30 -10.25 3.65
N LEU A 221 -1.36 -9.57 4.31
CA LEU A 221 -0.01 -9.34 3.78
C LEU A 221 0.75 -10.67 3.60
N LEU A 222 0.63 -11.59 4.54
CA LEU A 222 1.21 -12.94 4.40
C LEU A 222 0.60 -13.70 3.21
N LYS A 223 -0.73 -13.65 3.05
CA LYS A 223 -1.43 -14.29 1.93
C LYS A 223 -1.06 -13.69 0.58
N LEU A 224 -0.88 -12.37 0.52
CA LEU A 224 -0.39 -11.68 -0.67
C LEU A 224 0.97 -12.27 -1.10
N GLY A 225 1.91 -12.40 -0.15
CA GLY A 225 3.21 -13.01 -0.40
C GLY A 225 3.12 -14.47 -0.84
N GLU A 226 2.33 -15.30 -0.14
CA GLU A 226 2.15 -16.73 -0.47
C GLU A 226 1.64 -16.93 -1.90
N SER A 227 0.73 -16.07 -2.33
CA SER A 227 0.06 -16.15 -3.63
C SER A 227 0.82 -15.49 -4.80
N SER A 228 1.88 -14.74 -4.51
CA SER A 228 2.65 -14.04 -5.53
C SER A 228 3.69 -14.98 -6.15
N SER A 229 3.69 -15.03 -7.49
CA SER A 229 4.78 -15.58 -8.30
C SER A 229 5.88 -14.56 -8.57
N ASP A 230 5.60 -13.26 -8.42
CA ASP A 230 6.59 -12.19 -8.51
C ASP A 230 7.39 -12.10 -7.20
N LEU A 231 8.70 -12.33 -7.29
CA LEU A 231 9.62 -12.43 -6.15
C LEU A 231 9.78 -11.09 -5.42
N PRO A 232 10.07 -9.96 -6.09
CA PRO A 232 9.98 -8.62 -5.52
C PRO A 232 8.70 -8.33 -4.74
N LEU A 233 7.53 -8.57 -5.35
CA LEU A 233 6.24 -8.34 -4.68
C LEU A 233 6.04 -9.25 -3.46
N LYS A 234 6.47 -10.51 -3.58
CA LYS A 234 6.43 -11.50 -2.50
C LYS A 234 7.26 -11.08 -1.30
N LEU A 235 8.47 -10.60 -1.54
CA LEU A 235 9.36 -10.09 -0.49
C LEU A 235 8.78 -8.86 0.18
N LEU A 236 8.32 -7.89 -0.61
CA LEU A 236 7.71 -6.68 -0.09
C LEU A 236 6.51 -7.01 0.82
N ALA A 237 5.65 -7.94 0.41
CA ALA A 237 4.52 -8.38 1.22
C ALA A 237 4.97 -8.98 2.58
N TYR A 238 6.02 -9.79 2.59
CA TYR A 238 6.59 -10.33 3.83
C TYR A 238 7.28 -9.27 4.69
N ARG A 239 7.97 -8.28 4.10
CA ARG A 239 8.56 -7.15 4.83
C ARG A 239 7.48 -6.30 5.49
N TYR A 240 6.40 -5.98 4.77
CA TYR A 240 5.24 -5.31 5.36
C TYR A 240 4.64 -6.12 6.50
N ALA A 241 4.42 -7.43 6.32
CA ALA A 241 3.87 -8.28 7.38
C ALA A 241 4.77 -8.30 8.63
N TYR A 242 6.08 -8.43 8.45
CA TYR A 242 7.05 -8.44 9.54
C TYR A 242 7.08 -7.11 10.31
N ASN A 243 7.24 -5.99 9.59
CA ASN A 243 7.38 -4.68 10.23
C ASN A 243 6.05 -4.19 10.81
N ALA A 244 4.91 -4.49 10.17
CA ALA A 244 3.60 -4.24 10.76
C ALA A 244 3.35 -5.10 12.01
N ALA A 245 3.82 -6.35 12.04
CA ALA A 245 3.72 -7.20 13.22
C ALA A 245 4.56 -6.66 14.39
N ARG A 246 5.75 -6.14 14.10
CA ARG A 246 6.60 -5.44 15.09
C ARG A 246 6.00 -4.14 15.59
N ALA A 247 5.19 -3.48 14.76
CA ALA A 247 4.51 -2.24 15.07
C ALA A 247 3.18 -2.46 15.82
N ALA A 248 2.55 -3.62 15.67
CA ALA A 248 1.31 -3.95 16.34
C ALA A 248 1.56 -4.14 17.85
N PRO A 249 0.84 -3.42 18.73
CA PRO A 249 0.90 -3.67 20.16
C PRO A 249 0.40 -5.10 20.45
N ALA A 250 0.84 -5.67 21.58
CA ALA A 250 0.31 -6.94 22.06
C ALA A 250 -1.16 -6.73 22.43
N LEU A 251 -2.09 -7.03 21.52
CA LEU A 251 -3.52 -6.92 21.79
C LEU A 251 -3.84 -7.74 23.06
N PRO A 252 -4.38 -7.14 24.13
CA PRO A 252 -4.90 -7.93 25.23
C PRO A 252 -6.01 -8.82 24.68
N ALA A 253 -5.99 -10.10 25.05
CA ALA A 253 -7.04 -11.04 24.68
C ALA A 253 -8.38 -10.46 25.14
N ARG A 254 -9.17 -9.92 24.20
CA ARG A 254 -10.56 -9.56 24.48
C ARG A 254 -11.23 -10.87 24.92
N LYS A 255 -11.71 -10.93 26.17
CA LYS A 255 -12.75 -11.91 26.50
C LYS A 255 -13.94 -11.55 25.62
N LEU A 256 -14.05 -12.25 24.49
CA LEU A 256 -15.28 -12.35 23.72
C LEU A 256 -16.31 -12.95 24.67
N GLY A 257 -17.10 -12.09 25.32
CA GLY A 257 -18.38 -12.50 25.86
C GLY A 257 -19.12 -13.17 24.70
N GLY A 258 -19.63 -14.38 24.96
CA GLY A 258 -20.14 -15.32 23.96
C GLY A 258 -20.87 -14.62 22.81
N GLY A 259 -20.32 -14.80 21.62
CA GLY A 259 -20.74 -14.13 20.41
C GLY A 259 -19.53 -13.99 19.53
N GLU A 260 -19.35 -14.95 18.62
CA GLU A 260 -18.41 -14.82 17.52
C GLU A 260 -18.60 -13.44 16.90
N THR A 261 -17.64 -12.54 17.12
CA THR A 261 -17.51 -11.38 16.25
C THR A 261 -17.00 -11.93 14.93
N ALA A 262 -17.95 -12.39 14.11
CA ALA A 262 -17.74 -12.41 12.68
C ALA A 262 -17.27 -11.00 12.33
N VAL A 263 -16.04 -10.89 11.84
CA VAL A 263 -15.64 -9.75 11.03
C VAL A 263 -16.74 -9.64 9.98
N SER A 264 -17.67 -8.70 10.14
CA SER A 264 -18.76 -8.46 9.19
C SER A 264 -18.21 -7.71 7.99
N PHE A 265 -17.07 -8.19 7.47
CA PHE A 265 -16.61 -7.85 6.15
C PHE A 265 -17.55 -8.56 5.19
N SER A 266 -18.54 -7.82 4.70
CA SER A 266 -19.32 -8.25 3.55
C SER A 266 -18.39 -8.27 2.34
N LEU A 267 -17.71 -9.42 2.14
CA LEU A 267 -16.95 -9.75 0.94
C LEU A 267 -17.77 -9.48 -0.33
N GLU A 268 -19.09 -9.63 -0.23
CA GLU A 268 -20.05 -9.37 -1.30
C GLU A 268 -20.22 -7.86 -1.57
N ALA A 269 -20.30 -7.02 -0.53
CA ALA A 269 -20.30 -5.57 -0.69
C ALA A 269 -18.97 -5.06 -1.26
N TRP A 270 -17.85 -5.66 -0.86
CA TRP A 270 -16.53 -5.32 -1.38
C TRP A 270 -16.36 -5.73 -2.85
N ALA A 271 -16.73 -6.96 -3.19
CA ALA A 271 -16.66 -7.49 -4.56
C ALA A 271 -17.64 -6.78 -5.51
N SER A 272 -18.84 -6.42 -5.05
CA SER A 272 -19.81 -5.67 -5.86
C SER A 272 -19.36 -4.24 -6.12
N TRP A 273 -18.74 -3.57 -5.14
CA TRP A 273 -18.18 -2.24 -5.34
C TRP A 273 -17.02 -2.24 -6.33
N LEU A 274 -16.11 -3.22 -6.23
CA LEU A 274 -15.00 -3.40 -7.18
C LEU A 274 -15.47 -3.79 -8.59
N ALA A 275 -16.48 -4.65 -8.70
CA ALA A 275 -17.10 -4.97 -9.98
C ALA A 275 -17.75 -3.74 -10.60
N ALA A 276 -18.38 -2.88 -9.80
CA ALA A 276 -18.96 -1.63 -10.27
C ALA A 276 -17.89 -0.63 -10.75
N VAL A 277 -16.76 -0.50 -10.04
CA VAL A 277 -15.66 0.39 -10.46
C VAL A 277 -14.93 -0.15 -11.69
N ALA A 278 -14.65 -1.45 -11.75
CA ALA A 278 -14.07 -2.08 -12.94
C ALA A 278 -15.00 -1.97 -14.16
N LEU A 279 -16.31 -2.13 -13.96
CA LEU A 279 -17.32 -1.91 -14.99
C LEU A 279 -17.39 -0.44 -15.41
N ALA A 280 -17.33 0.51 -14.47
CA ALA A 280 -17.31 1.93 -14.78
C ALA A 280 -16.06 2.33 -15.60
N ALA A 281 -14.89 1.79 -15.25
CA ALA A 281 -13.66 1.98 -16.01
C ALA A 281 -13.75 1.36 -17.41
N PHE A 282 -14.30 0.14 -17.53
CA PHE A 282 -14.56 -0.50 -18.82
C PHE A 282 -15.56 0.28 -19.68
N LEU A 283 -16.65 0.76 -19.08
CA LEU A 283 -17.65 1.59 -19.77
C LEU A 283 -17.08 2.94 -20.18
N ALA A 284 -16.20 3.55 -19.38
CA ALA A 284 -15.46 4.75 -19.75
C ALA A 284 -14.57 4.49 -20.97
N LEU A 285 -13.84 3.36 -21.01
CA LEU A 285 -13.05 2.93 -22.18
C LEU A 285 -13.94 2.69 -23.42
N CYS A 286 -15.10 2.05 -23.26
CA CYS A 286 -16.04 1.82 -24.36
C CYS A 286 -16.69 3.11 -24.87
N ALA A 287 -17.09 4.03 -23.98
CA ALA A 287 -17.65 5.33 -24.35
C ALA A 287 -16.63 6.18 -25.11
N LEU A 288 -15.35 6.05 -24.78
CA LEU A 288 -14.24 6.71 -25.48
C LEU A 288 -13.93 6.08 -26.83
N ALA A 289 -14.00 4.74 -26.94
CA ALA A 289 -13.89 4.06 -28.23
C ALA A 289 -15.05 4.39 -29.18
N ALA A 290 -16.23 4.73 -28.62
CA ALA A 290 -17.41 5.18 -29.35
C ALA A 290 -17.45 6.70 -29.60
N ALA A 291 -16.55 7.48 -28.96
CA ALA A 291 -16.48 8.92 -29.17
C ALA A 291 -16.00 9.21 -30.61
N PRO A 292 -16.74 10.00 -31.41
CA PRO A 292 -16.37 10.27 -32.78
C PRO A 292 -15.02 11.00 -32.81
N LYS A 293 -14.11 10.56 -33.71
CA LYS A 293 -12.80 11.16 -34.01
C LYS A 293 -12.89 12.58 -34.61
N ARG A 294 -13.65 13.49 -34.00
CA ARG A 294 -13.80 14.87 -34.46
C ARG A 294 -13.36 15.83 -33.37
N ALA A 295 -12.05 16.08 -33.33
CA ALA A 295 -11.44 17.39 -33.02
C ALA A 295 -9.89 17.36 -32.94
N LEU A 296 -9.18 16.43 -33.59
CA LEU A 296 -7.71 16.48 -33.70
C LEU A 296 -7.19 17.10 -35.00
N ASN A 297 -8.07 17.79 -35.74
CA ASN A 297 -7.66 18.65 -36.85
C ASN A 297 -8.34 20.00 -36.70
N LYS A 298 -7.61 20.95 -36.10
CA LYS A 298 -7.55 22.38 -36.46
C LYS A 298 -6.68 23.13 -35.44
N GLY A 299 -5.55 23.66 -35.91
CA GLY A 299 -4.70 24.61 -35.19
C GLY A 299 -3.25 24.20 -35.21
#